data_AF-A0A4R0MFJ6-F1
#
_entry.id   AF-A0A4R0MFJ6-F1
#
_cell.length_a   1.000
_cell.length_b   1.000
_cell.length_c   1.000
_cell.angle_alpha   90.00
_cell.angle_beta   90.00
_cell.angle_gamma   90.00
#
_symmetry.space_group_name_H-M   'P 1'
#
loop_
_entity.id
_entity.type
_entity.pdbx_description
1 polymer ?
#
loop_
_entity_poly.entity_id
_entity_poly.type
_entity_poly.pdbx_seq_one_letter_code
_entity_poly.pdbx_strand_id
1 'polypeptide(L)' 'MDTVIFKTSVQNRIDMIAVKPVFNLLFGKQNWLFSFDDKLLKVMSSVPCTDMVKAILWENGVLGEELRLT' A
#
# COMPACT_ATOMS: atom_id res chain seq x y z
N MET A 1 5.91 -7.76 13.96
CA MET A 1 5.41 -6.68 13.10
C MET A 1 5.75 -7.14 11.71
N ASP A 2 4.71 -7.48 10.95
CA ASP A 2 4.88 -8.18 9.69
C ASP A 2 4.90 -7.15 8.56
N THR A 3 5.74 -7.42 7.57
CA THR A 3 5.80 -6.59 6.36
C THR A 3 5.05 -7.29 5.26
N VAL A 4 4.01 -6.63 4.74
CA VAL A 4 3.27 -7.08 3.56
C VAL A 4 3.66 -6.20 2.38
N ILE A 5 3.96 -6.82 1.24
CA ILE A 5 4.39 -6.13 0.04
C ILE A 5 3.32 -6.30 -1.04
N PHE A 6 2.99 -5.21 -1.72
CA PHE A 6 2.03 -5.18 -2.81
C PHE A 6 2.68 -4.67 -4.09
N LYS A 7 2.41 -5.33 -5.21
CA LYS A 7 2.62 -4.77 -6.53
C LYS A 7 1.37 -3.99 -6.94
N THR A 8 1.55 -2.75 -7.39
CA THR A 8 0.44 -1.83 -7.65
C THR A 8 0.39 -1.39 -9.11
N SER A 9 -0.78 -0.96 -9.57
CA SER A 9 -0.97 -0.38 -10.91
C SER A 9 -0.68 1.11 -11.00
N VAL A 10 -0.21 1.75 -9.92
CA VAL A 10 0.09 3.19 -9.85
C VAL A 10 0.94 3.61 -11.05
N GLN A 11 0.49 4.63 -11.78
CA GLN A 11 1.22 5.16 -12.94
C GLN A 11 1.89 6.48 -12.62
N ASN A 12 1.27 7.29 -11.76
CA ASN A 12 1.75 8.63 -11.48
C ASN A 12 1.53 8.99 -10.00
N ARG A 13 2.20 10.08 -9.59
CA ARG A 13 2.15 10.53 -8.19
C ARG A 13 0.74 10.92 -7.74
N ILE A 14 -0.14 11.26 -8.68
CA ILE A 14 -1.51 11.70 -8.40
C ILE A 14 -2.33 10.56 -7.80
N ASP A 15 -2.17 9.34 -8.30
CA ASP A 15 -2.83 8.13 -7.76
C ASP A 15 -2.58 7.96 -6.24
N MET A 16 -1.39 8.36 -5.77
CA MET A 16 -1.01 8.24 -4.36
C MET A 16 -1.40 9.44 -3.50
N ILE A 17 -1.90 10.55 -4.08
CA ILE A 17 -2.28 11.75 -3.31
C ILE A 17 -3.44 11.42 -2.36
N ALA A 18 -4.43 10.66 -2.84
CA ALA A 18 -5.60 10.28 -2.04
C ALA A 18 -5.31 9.11 -1.08
N VAL A 19 -4.40 8.20 -1.47
CA VAL A 19 -4.00 7.03 -0.66
C VAL A 19 -3.13 7.44 0.54
N LYS A 20 -2.18 8.36 0.35
CA LYS A 20 -1.21 8.80 1.36
C LYS A 20 -1.81 9.23 2.71
N PRO A 21 -2.83 10.11 2.79
CA PRO A 21 -3.41 10.51 4.07
C PRO A 21 -4.08 9.35 4.82
N VAL A 22 -4.77 8.45 4.10
CA VAL A 22 -5.42 7.26 4.69
C VAL A 22 -4.37 6.34 5.29
N PHE A 23 -3.27 6.08 4.57
CA PHE A 23 -2.19 5.24 5.06
C PHE A 23 -1.46 5.87 6.26
N ASN A 24 -1.23 7.18 6.24
CA ASN A 24 -0.65 7.88 7.37
C ASN A 24 -1.52 7.80 8.63
N LEU A 25 -2.84 7.82 8.47
CA LEU A 25 -3.79 7.71 9.57
C LEU A 25 -3.83 6.28 10.14
N LEU A 26 -3.90 5.28 9.27
CA LEU A 26 -4.10 3.88 9.69
C LEU A 26 -2.82 3.19 10.15
N PHE A 27 -1.72 3.41 9.43
CA PHE A 27 -0.45 2.72 9.69
C PHE A 27 0.56 3.63 10.39
N GLY A 28 0.47 4.95 10.18
CA GLY A 28 1.50 5.89 10.62
C GLY A 28 2.58 6.10 9.54
N LYS A 29 3.14 7.31 9.49
CA LYS A 29 4.05 7.75 8.41
C LYS A 29 5.30 6.89 8.21
N GLN A 30 5.74 6.18 9.24
CA GLN A 30 6.96 5.36 9.21
C GLN A 30 6.68 3.89 8.90
N ASN A 31 5.42 3.48 8.87
CA ASN A 31 5.02 2.08 8.76
C ASN A 31 4.56 1.69 7.35
N TRP A 32 4.78 2.56 6.37
CA TRP A 32 4.56 2.21 4.98
C TRP A 32 5.53 2.99 4.08
N LEU A 33 5.82 2.41 2.93
CA LEU A 33 6.72 3.00 1.93
C LEU A 33 6.22 2.64 0.54
N PHE A 34 6.30 3.59 -0.38
CA PHE A 34 5.98 3.38 -1.78
C PHE A 34 7.21 3.63 -2.67
N SER A 35 7.60 2.62 -3.46
CA SER A 35 8.59 2.73 -4.54
C SER A 35 7.84 2.99 -5.85
N PHE A 36 8.04 4.17 -6.46
CA PHE A 36 7.43 4.50 -7.75
C PHE A 36 8.07 3.73 -8.91
N ASP A 37 9.38 3.50 -8.85
CA ASP A 37 10.12 2.82 -9.92
C ASP A 37 9.66 1.37 -10.06
N ASP A 38 9.49 0.68 -8.92
CA ASP A 38 9.05 -0.72 -8.89
C ASP A 38 7.52 -0.88 -8.80
N LYS A 39 6.81 0.23 -8.54
CA LYS A 39 5.38 0.28 -8.21
C LYS A 39 5.02 -0.62 -7.02
N LEU A 40 5.91 -0.66 -6.03
CA LEU A 40 5.77 -1.49 -4.84
C LEU A 40 5.34 -0.67 -3.64
N LEU A 41 4.29 -1.14 -2.98
CA LEU A 41 3.84 -0.65 -1.68
C LEU A 41 4.26 -1.64 -0.60
N LYS A 42 5.01 -1.19 0.40
CA LYS A 42 5.36 -1.96 1.59
C LYS A 42 4.56 -1.41 2.76
N VAL A 43 3.93 -2.29 3.53
CA VAL A 43 3.13 -1.94 4.71
C VAL A 43 3.58 -2.79 5.87
N MET A 44 3.94 -2.14 6.98
CA MET A 44 4.29 -2.78 8.24
C MET A 44 3.11 -2.69 9.18
N SER A 45 2.67 -3.84 9.70
CA SER A 45 1.51 -3.91 10.58
C SER A 45 1.73 -4.97 11.67
N SER A 46 1.16 -4.74 12.85
CA SER A 46 1.09 -5.74 13.92
C SER A 46 -0.12 -6.67 13.78
N VAL A 47 -1.05 -6.35 12.87
CA VAL A 47 -2.27 -7.12 12.59
C VAL A 47 -2.39 -7.42 11.09
N PRO A 48 -3.08 -8.50 10.69
CA PRO A 48 -3.37 -8.77 9.29
C PRO A 48 -4.07 -7.56 8.63
N CYS A 49 -3.47 -7.02 7.57
CA CYS A 49 -3.96 -5.78 6.91
C CYS A 49 -4.16 -5.93 5.41
N THR A 50 -3.95 -7.12 4.84
CA THR A 50 -3.96 -7.35 3.40
C THR A 50 -5.25 -6.90 2.71
N ASP A 51 -6.40 -7.34 3.22
CA ASP A 51 -7.70 -7.03 2.62
C ASP A 51 -8.04 -5.54 2.73
N MET A 52 -7.68 -4.92 3.86
CA MET A 52 -7.86 -3.48 4.07
C MET A 52 -7.01 -2.66 3.11
N VAL A 53 -5.73 -3.02 2.93
CA VAL A 53 -4.84 -2.34 1.98
C VAL A 53 -5.38 -2.45 0.56
N LYS A 54 -5.85 -3.63 0.15
CA LYS A 54 -6.45 -3.84 -1.18
C LYS A 54 -7.72 -3.00 -1.36
N ALA A 55 -8.59 -2.93 -0.35
CA ALA A 55 -9.79 -2.12 -0.40
C ALA A 55 -9.47 -0.63 -0.58
N ILE A 56 -8.53 -0.09 0.20
CA ILE A 56 -8.12 1.32 0.09
C ILE A 56 -7.55 1.61 -1.30
N LEU A 57 -6.66 0.75 -1.81
CA LEU A 57 -6.11 0.93 -3.15
C LEU A 57 -7.23 0.92 -4.21
N TRP A 58 -8.13 -0.06 -4.13
CA TRP A 58 -9.25 -0.21 -5.06
C TRP A 58 -10.19 1.01 -5.07
N GLU A 59 -10.58 1.50 -3.89
CA GLU A 59 -11.41 2.71 -3.73
C GLU A 59 -10.76 3.96 -4.33
N ASN A 60 -9.43 3.98 -4.44
CA ASN A 60 -8.66 5.05 -5.05
C ASN A 60 -8.29 4.78 -6.52
N GLY A 61 -8.90 3.76 -7.16
CA GLY A 61 -8.65 3.41 -8.56
C GLY A 61 -7.31 2.71 -8.82
N VAL A 62 -6.66 2.20 -7.77
CA VAL A 62 -5.37 1.51 -7.85
C VAL A 62 -5.59 0.01 -7.64
N LEU A 63 -5.13 -0.81 -8.58
CA LEU A 63 -5.06 -2.26 -8.38
C LEU A 63 -3.84 -2.59 -7.54
N GLY A 64 -4.00 -3.48 -6.56
CA GLY A 64 -2.92 -3.92 -5.68
C GLY A 64 -2.98 -5.44 -5.47
N GLU A 65 -1.88 -6.12 -5.76
CA GLU A 65 -1.73 -7.56 -5.53
C GLU A 65 -0.64 -7.81 -4.51
N GLU A 66 -0.94 -8.64 -3.50
CA GLU A 66 0.04 -9.05 -2.49
C GLU A 66 1.10 -9.96 -3.12
N LEU A 67 2.37 -9.61 -2.94
CA LEU A 67 3.49 -10.46 -3.28
C LEU A 67 3.76 -11.42 -2.12
N ARG A 68 3.37 -12.68 -2.29
CA ARG A 68 3.77 -13.76 -1.38
C ARG A 68 5.22 -14.13 -1.68
N LEU A 69 6.14 -13.78 -0.78
CA LEU A 69 7.49 -14.34 -0.79
C LEU A 69 7.34 -15.81 -0.40
N THR A 70 7.69 -16.69 -1.34
CA THR A 70 7.72 -18.15 -1.16
C THR A 70 9.08 -18.58 -0.63
#